data_AF-A0A849BIF5-F1
#
_entry.id   AF-A0A849BIF5-F1
#
_cell.length_a   1.000
_cell.length_b   1.000
_cell.length_c   1.000
_cell.angle_alpha   90.00
_cell.angle_beta   90.00
_cell.angle_gamma   90.00
#
_symmetry.space_group_name_H-M   'P 1'
#
loop_
_entity.id
_entity.type
_entity.pdbx_description
1 polymer ?
#
loop_
_entity_poly.entity_id
_entity_poly.type
_entity_poly.pdbx_seq_one_letter_code
_entity_poly.pdbx_strand_id
1 'polypeptide(L)'
;MTAHATITQTVPASVEDAFDLVHDYPRRLTWDTLLREARTVDDAPPAQGVEAVCSARWTLGGLTFRTRYVTFRRPTLAAVVLVGRSPFFARWAASIRHRPGAPVDGRPRSDVVYTLTFTGRPAALRRVVEPVALAAFRWETRRRLRALAAHLERRSSATGAG
;
A
#
# COMPACT_ATOMS: atom_id res chain seq x y z
N MET A 1 2.17 19.62 -12.73
CA MET A 1 1.24 18.47 -12.87
C MET A 1 1.36 17.65 -11.61
N THR A 2 0.31 16.93 -11.22
CA THR A 2 0.37 16.02 -10.08
C THR A 2 0.55 14.63 -10.65
N ALA A 3 1.58 13.91 -10.21
CA ALA A 3 1.81 12.54 -10.63
C ALA A 3 0.75 11.63 -10.01
N HIS A 4 0.17 10.75 -10.82
CA HIS A 4 -0.91 9.87 -10.41
C HIS A 4 -0.72 8.45 -10.97
N ALA A 5 -0.93 7.46 -10.12
CA ALA A 5 -0.96 6.05 -10.50
C ALA A 5 -2.10 5.34 -9.80
N THR A 6 -2.78 4.48 -10.55
CA THR A 6 -3.70 3.49 -9.99
C THR A 6 -3.25 2.12 -10.46
N ILE A 7 -3.12 1.19 -9.53
CA ILE A 7 -2.70 -0.19 -9.76
C ILE A 7 -3.76 -1.08 -9.12
N THR A 8 -4.32 -1.99 -9.90
CA THR A 8 -5.28 -2.99 -9.42
C THR A 8 -4.63 -4.37 -9.43
N GLN A 9 -4.89 -5.16 -8.40
CA GLN A 9 -4.51 -6.56 -8.31
C GLN A 9 -5.65 -7.35 -7.69
N THR A 10 -6.10 -8.39 -8.40
CA THR A 10 -7.02 -9.38 -7.84
C THR A 10 -6.25 -10.34 -6.92
N VAL A 11 -6.83 -10.66 -5.76
CA VAL A 11 -6.24 -11.54 -4.76
C VAL A 11 -7.21 -12.68 -4.37
N PRO A 12 -6.70 -13.85 -3.96
CA PRO A 12 -7.48 -15.04 -3.61
C PRO A 12 -8.00 -14.99 -2.17
N ALA A 13 -8.69 -13.92 -1.80
CA ALA A 13 -9.21 -13.69 -0.45
C ALA A 13 -10.48 -12.83 -0.45
N SER A 14 -11.23 -12.88 0.64
CA SER A 14 -12.33 -11.95 0.89
C SER A 14 -11.83 -10.50 0.98
N VAL A 15 -12.76 -9.54 0.85
CA VAL A 15 -12.45 -8.12 0.99
C VAL A 15 -11.89 -7.83 2.39
N GLU A 16 -12.49 -8.45 3.41
CA GLU A 16 -12.13 -8.36 4.82
C GLU A 16 -10.73 -8.91 5.08
N ASP A 17 -10.43 -10.13 4.64
CA ASP A 17 -9.13 -10.77 4.86
C ASP A 17 -8.01 -10.00 4.17
N ALA A 18 -8.25 -9.55 2.93
CA ALA A 18 -7.30 -8.76 2.18
C ALA A 18 -7.05 -7.40 2.85
N PHE A 19 -8.11 -6.74 3.34
CA PHE A 19 -8.01 -5.46 4.03
C PHE A 19 -7.23 -5.60 5.35
N ASP A 20 -7.60 -6.58 6.17
CA ASP A 20 -6.98 -6.80 7.48
C ASP A 20 -5.52 -7.18 7.34
N LEU A 21 -5.17 -8.08 6.41
CA LEU A 21 -3.77 -8.44 6.16
C LEU A 21 -2.94 -7.26 5.64
N VAL A 22 -3.56 -6.38 4.84
CA VAL A 22 -2.89 -5.16 4.40
C VAL A 22 -2.64 -4.25 5.60
N HIS A 23 -3.61 -4.03 6.48
CA HIS A 23 -3.47 -3.08 7.60
C HIS A 23 -2.87 -3.68 8.88
N ASP A 24 -2.59 -4.98 8.92
CA ASP A 24 -1.85 -5.66 9.99
C ASP A 24 -0.35 -5.31 9.90
N TYR A 25 0.06 -4.26 10.62
CA TYR A 25 1.45 -3.79 10.68
C TYR A 25 2.43 -4.83 11.24
N PRO A 26 2.14 -5.55 12.34
CA PRO A 26 2.98 -6.65 12.83
C PRO A 26 3.27 -7.71 11.76
N ARG A 27 2.28 -8.05 10.93
CA ARG A 27 2.45 -9.06 9.86
C ARG A 27 2.80 -8.46 8.51
N ARG A 28 2.82 -7.14 8.36
CA ARG A 28 3.05 -6.44 7.08
C ARG A 28 4.37 -6.86 6.44
N LEU A 29 5.44 -6.94 7.23
CA LEU A 29 6.77 -7.29 6.75
C LEU A 29 6.92 -8.77 6.36
N THR A 30 5.97 -9.63 6.76
CA THR A 30 6.00 -11.06 6.39
C THR A 30 5.71 -11.29 4.91
N TRP A 31 5.00 -10.36 4.25
CA TRP A 31 4.64 -10.45 2.84
C TRP A 31 5.14 -9.25 2.03
N ASP A 32 5.19 -8.04 2.62
CA ASP A 32 5.69 -6.83 1.98
C ASP A 32 7.20 -6.67 2.23
N THR A 33 7.99 -7.49 1.54
CA THR A 33 9.45 -7.53 1.70
C THR A 33 10.15 -6.29 1.15
N LEU A 34 9.43 -5.33 0.58
CA LEU A 34 9.98 -4.07 0.06
C LEU A 34 10.18 -3.04 1.17
N LEU A 35 9.40 -3.16 2.24
CA LEU A 35 9.55 -2.35 3.43
C LEU A 35 10.63 -2.94 4.34
N ARG A 36 11.44 -2.06 4.91
CA ARG A 36 12.32 -2.35 6.04
C ARG A 36 11.54 -2.27 7.35
N GLU A 37 10.62 -1.32 7.43
CA GLU A 37 9.86 -1.03 8.64
C GLU A 37 8.45 -0.58 8.27
N ALA A 38 7.48 -1.09 9.02
CA ALA A 38 6.09 -0.68 8.92
C ALA A 38 5.49 -0.75 10.33
N ARG A 39 5.18 0.39 10.93
CA ARG A 39 4.51 0.45 12.24
C ARG A 39 3.54 1.62 12.32
N THR A 40 2.55 1.52 13.19
CA THR A 40 1.78 2.69 13.64
C THR A 40 2.57 3.44 14.71
N VAL A 41 2.33 4.74 14.84
CA VAL A 41 2.88 5.53 15.94
C VAL A 41 2.17 5.11 17.23
N ASP A 42 2.93 4.95 18.31
CA ASP A 42 2.47 4.48 19.62
C ASP A 42 1.82 3.08 19.59
N ASP A 43 2.14 2.26 18.58
CA ASP A 43 1.54 0.94 18.33
C ASP A 43 0.00 0.97 18.30
N ALA A 44 -0.58 2.13 18.01
CA ALA A 44 -2.01 2.33 17.97
C ALA A 44 -2.65 1.47 16.85
N PRO A 45 -3.83 0.88 17.06
CA PRO A 45 -4.55 0.20 15.99
C PRO A 45 -4.83 1.14 14.80
N PRO A 46 -4.75 0.67 13.54
CA PRO A 46 -5.04 1.51 12.39
C PRO A 46 -6.45 2.08 12.44
N ALA A 47 -6.55 3.41 12.47
CA ALA A 47 -7.81 4.15 12.48
C ALA A 47 -7.61 5.52 11.83
N GLN A 48 -8.71 6.20 11.51
CA GLN A 48 -8.64 7.58 11.03
C GLN A 48 -7.95 8.47 12.08
N GLY A 49 -6.99 9.29 11.64
CA GLY A 49 -6.17 10.15 12.50
C GLY A 49 -4.87 9.49 12.97
N VAL A 50 -4.78 8.17 12.98
CA VAL A 50 -3.57 7.45 13.39
C VAL A 50 -2.45 7.65 12.38
N GLU A 51 -1.23 7.77 12.90
CA GLU A 51 -0.03 7.89 12.07
C GLU A 51 0.67 6.55 11.92
N ALA A 52 1.30 6.36 10.77
CA ALA A 52 2.10 5.20 10.47
C ALA A 52 3.40 5.59 9.81
N VAL A 53 4.47 4.90 10.20
CA VAL A 53 5.80 5.04 9.64
C VAL A 53 6.07 3.84 8.74
N CYS A 54 6.37 4.12 7.47
CA CYS A 54 6.80 3.13 6.50
C CYS A 54 8.19 3.51 5.98
N SER A 55 9.17 2.64 6.17
CA SER A 55 10.52 2.85 5.64
C SER A 55 10.81 1.85 4.54
N ALA A 56 11.17 2.36 3.36
CA ALA A 56 11.66 1.54 2.26
C ALA A 56 13.04 0.96 2.60
N ARG A 57 13.40 -0.18 1.99
CA ARG A 57 14.76 -0.73 2.12
C ARG A 57 15.82 0.24 1.56
N TRP A 58 17.06 0.11 2.04
CA TRP A 58 18.20 0.90 1.55
C TRP A 58 18.45 0.74 0.05
N THR A 59 18.21 -0.46 -0.48
CA THR A 59 18.26 -0.75 -1.93
C THR A 59 17.22 0.01 -2.76
N LEU A 60 16.20 0.59 -2.10
CA LEU A 60 15.17 1.46 -2.67
C LEU A 60 15.33 2.93 -2.22
N GLY A 61 16.53 3.30 -1.75
CA GLY A 61 16.87 4.67 -1.34
C GLY A 61 16.61 4.99 0.14
N GLY A 62 16.18 4.01 0.95
CA GLY A 62 16.06 4.16 2.42
C GLY A 62 15.05 5.22 2.88
N LEU A 63 14.15 5.63 1.99
CA LEU A 63 13.20 6.70 2.26
C LEU A 63 12.22 6.28 3.35
N THR A 64 12.08 7.13 4.36
CA THR A 64 11.11 6.96 5.44
C THR A 64 9.94 7.91 5.22
N PHE A 65 8.74 7.34 5.18
CA PHE A 65 7.49 8.05 5.00
C PHE A 65 6.69 7.97 6.29
N ARG A 66 6.49 9.11 6.94
CA ARG A 66 5.52 9.25 8.02
C ARG A 66 4.19 9.67 7.40
N THR A 67 3.16 8.88 7.57
CA THR A 67 1.84 9.09 6.96
C THR A 67 0.75 9.10 8.02
N ARG A 68 -0.36 9.79 7.75
CA ARG A 68 -1.53 9.82 8.62
C ARG A 68 -2.73 9.30 7.86
N TYR A 69 -3.49 8.41 8.49
CA TYR A 69 -4.78 7.96 7.98
C TYR A 69 -5.77 9.13 7.97
N VAL A 70 -6.17 9.56 6.78
CA VAL A 70 -7.23 10.57 6.61
C VAL A 70 -8.61 9.92 6.48
N THR A 71 -8.64 8.68 6.01
CA THR A 71 -9.85 7.86 5.94
C THR A 71 -9.50 6.43 6.31
N PHE A 72 -10.31 5.82 7.16
CA PHE A 72 -10.22 4.40 7.47
C PHE A 72 -11.63 3.83 7.60
N ARG A 73 -12.06 3.07 6.59
CA ARG A 73 -13.37 2.44 6.48
C ARG A 73 -13.16 0.96 6.18
N ARG A 74 -12.95 0.17 7.23
CA ARG A 74 -12.90 -1.29 7.10
C ARG A 74 -14.23 -1.80 6.53
N PRO A 75 -14.24 -2.76 5.59
CA PRO A 75 -13.08 -3.40 4.92
C PRO A 75 -12.77 -2.78 3.53
N THR A 76 -13.32 -1.63 3.19
CA THR A 76 -13.41 -1.18 1.79
C THR A 76 -12.39 -0.10 1.40
N LEU A 77 -11.96 0.75 2.33
CA LEU A 77 -11.13 1.90 2.00
C LEU A 77 -10.24 2.33 3.16
N ALA A 78 -8.96 2.51 2.87
CA ALA A 78 -8.06 3.29 3.71
C ALA A 78 -7.31 4.31 2.85
N ALA A 79 -7.18 5.53 3.34
CA ALA A 79 -6.43 6.60 2.69
C ALA A 79 -5.49 7.27 3.68
N VAL A 80 -4.27 7.53 3.22
CA VAL A 80 -3.20 8.12 4.00
C VAL A 80 -2.59 9.30 3.26
N VAL A 81 -2.10 10.28 4.00
CA VAL A 81 -1.35 11.42 3.48
C VAL A 81 0.00 11.51 4.17
N LEU A 82 1.00 12.05 3.49
CA LEU A 82 2.30 12.30 4.08
C LEU A 82 2.19 13.38 5.17
N VAL A 83 2.80 13.12 6.32
CA VAL A 83 2.90 14.04 7.46
C VAL A 83 4.23 14.78 7.39
N GLY A 84 4.17 16.10 7.57
CA GLY A 84 5.35 16.95 7.57
C GLY A 84 5.82 17.36 6.17
N ARG A 85 6.95 18.06 6.14
CA ARG A 85 7.58 18.53 4.90
C ARG A 85 8.62 17.52 4.44
N SER A 86 8.47 17.01 3.21
CA SER A 86 9.52 16.24 2.55
C SER A 86 10.31 17.15 1.60
N PRO A 87 11.64 17.02 1.55
CA PRO A 87 12.45 17.74 0.56
C PRO A 87 12.11 17.29 -0.87
N PHE A 88 11.61 16.06 -1.05
CA PHE A 88 11.31 15.44 -2.34
C PHE A 88 9.85 15.60 -2.77
N PHE A 89 8.91 15.73 -1.83
CA PHE A 89 7.48 15.76 -2.10
C PHE A 89 6.81 16.98 -1.47
N ALA A 90 6.15 17.79 -2.29
CA ALA A 90 5.29 18.87 -1.80
C ALA A 90 3.99 18.33 -1.22
N ARG A 91 3.44 17.29 -1.86
CA ARG A 91 2.23 16.59 -1.45
C ARG A 91 2.38 15.12 -1.83
N TRP A 92 1.89 14.24 -0.98
CA TRP A 92 1.83 12.81 -1.26
C TRP A 92 0.62 12.24 -0.52
N ALA A 93 -0.18 11.45 -1.24
CA ALA A 93 -1.34 10.76 -0.73
C ALA A 93 -1.44 9.39 -1.40
N ALA A 94 -1.86 8.40 -0.63
CA ALA A 94 -2.17 7.08 -1.15
C ALA A 94 -3.49 6.59 -0.59
N SER A 95 -4.19 5.76 -1.35
CA SER A 95 -5.39 5.08 -0.90
C SER A 95 -5.41 3.65 -1.41
N ILE A 96 -5.98 2.77 -0.61
CA ILE A 96 -6.19 1.37 -0.92
C ILE A 96 -7.68 1.12 -0.83
N ARG A 97 -8.29 0.70 -1.93
CA ARG A 97 -9.68 0.30 -2.00
C ARG A 97 -9.78 -1.19 -2.25
N HIS A 98 -10.71 -1.84 -1.58
CA HIS A 98 -11.00 -3.25 -1.77
C HIS A 98 -12.40 -3.38 -2.37
N ARG A 99 -12.53 -4.23 -3.38
CA ARG A 99 -13.80 -4.51 -4.04
C ARG A 99 -14.04 -6.02 -4.12
N PRO A 100 -15.29 -6.49 -3.98
CA PRO A 100 -15.61 -7.88 -4.24
C PRO A 100 -15.26 -8.26 -5.68
N GLY A 101 -14.61 -9.41 -5.86
CA GLY A 101 -14.37 -10.02 -7.16
C GLY A 101 -15.29 -11.24 -7.35
N ALA A 102 -15.43 -11.68 -8.60
CA ALA A 102 -16.15 -12.91 -8.90
C ALA A 102 -15.41 -14.12 -8.28
N PRO A 103 -16.07 -14.99 -7.50
CA PRO A 103 -15.46 -16.20 -6.98
C PRO A 103 -14.96 -17.11 -8.11
N VAL A 104 -13.89 -17.85 -7.84
CA VAL A 104 -13.35 -18.89 -8.74
C VAL A 104 -13.30 -20.19 -7.96
N ASP A 105 -13.92 -21.25 -8.49
CA ASP A 105 -14.02 -22.57 -7.84
C ASP A 105 -14.60 -22.50 -6.42
N GLY A 106 -15.60 -21.63 -6.22
CA GLY A 106 -16.23 -21.39 -4.91
C GLY A 106 -15.35 -20.64 -3.90
N ARG A 107 -14.13 -20.24 -4.28
CA ARG A 107 -13.20 -19.50 -3.41
C ARG A 107 -13.38 -17.99 -3.58
N PRO A 108 -13.34 -17.21 -2.48
CA PRO A 108 -13.49 -15.77 -2.57
C PRO A 108 -12.34 -15.12 -3.36
N ARG A 109 -12.67 -14.01 -4.02
CA ARG A 109 -11.75 -13.14 -4.74
C ARG A 109 -12.08 -11.69 -4.40
N SER A 110 -11.07 -10.84 -4.35
CA SER A 110 -11.26 -9.41 -4.21
C SER A 110 -10.21 -8.63 -5.00
N ASP A 111 -10.58 -7.43 -5.44
CA ASP A 111 -9.68 -6.51 -6.12
C ASP A 111 -9.13 -5.50 -5.12
N VAL A 112 -7.79 -5.45 -5.03
CA VAL A 112 -7.05 -4.43 -4.27
C VAL A 112 -6.61 -3.35 -5.24
N VAL A 113 -7.23 -2.17 -5.13
CA VAL A 113 -6.96 -0.99 -5.95
C VAL A 113 -6.12 -0.02 -5.14
N TYR A 114 -4.84 0.08 -5.49
CA TYR A 114 -3.90 1.01 -4.89
C TYR A 114 -3.79 2.27 -5.76
N THR A 115 -4.21 3.41 -5.21
CA THR A 115 -4.08 4.71 -5.87
C THR A 115 -3.07 5.58 -5.12
N LEU A 116 -2.09 6.09 -5.86
CA LEU A 116 -1.05 7.00 -5.39
C LEU A 116 -1.14 8.32 -6.15
N THR A 117 -0.99 9.42 -5.43
CA THR A 117 -0.90 10.76 -6.00
C THR A 117 0.18 11.55 -5.27
N PHE A 118 1.11 12.17 -6.00
CA PHE A 118 2.15 13.01 -5.41
C PHE A 118 2.54 14.20 -6.29
N THR A 119 3.22 15.17 -5.69
CA THR A 119 3.79 16.31 -6.41
C THR A 119 5.24 16.47 -5.99
N GLY A 120 6.17 16.44 -6.95
CA GLY A 120 7.62 16.47 -6.67
C GLY A 120 8.10 17.83 -6.15
N ARG A 121 9.32 17.89 -5.62
CA ARG A 121 10.08 19.12 -5.32
C ARG A 121 11.56 18.91 -5.67
N PRO A 122 12.30 19.96 -6.08
CA PRO A 122 11.86 21.33 -6.34
C PRO A 122 11.08 21.46 -7.66
N ALA A 123 10.32 22.56 -7.82
CA ALA A 123 9.37 22.73 -8.94
C ALA A 123 10.03 22.66 -10.33
N ALA A 124 11.29 23.11 -10.44
CA ALA A 124 12.05 23.15 -11.68
C ALA A 124 12.34 21.75 -12.26
N LEU A 125 12.60 20.75 -11.41
CA LEU A 125 12.95 19.38 -11.84
C LEU A 125 11.74 18.44 -11.92
N ARG A 126 10.54 18.93 -11.60
CA ARG A 126 9.31 18.11 -11.55
C ARG A 126 9.07 17.31 -12.82
N ARG A 127 9.23 17.93 -13.99
CA ARG A 127 8.89 17.28 -15.27
C ARG A 127 9.70 16.01 -15.55
N VAL A 128 10.88 15.88 -14.96
CA VAL A 128 11.76 14.70 -15.13
C VAL A 128 11.67 13.78 -13.91
N VAL A 129 11.67 14.34 -12.70
CA VAL A 129 11.65 13.54 -11.47
C VAL A 129 10.30 12.85 -11.26
N GLU A 130 9.19 13.53 -11.57
CA GLU A 130 7.84 12.97 -11.40
C GLU A 130 7.60 11.71 -12.24
N PRO A 131 7.89 11.64 -13.56
CA PRO A 131 7.68 10.40 -14.32
C PRO A 131 8.61 9.27 -13.87
N VAL A 132 9.86 9.54 -13.52
CA VAL A 132 10.80 8.52 -13.01
C VAL A 132 10.33 7.98 -11.67
N ALA A 133 10.01 8.86 -10.71
CA ALA A 133 9.48 8.47 -9.42
C ALA A 133 8.15 7.72 -9.57
N LEU A 134 7.28 8.15 -10.48
CA LEU A 134 6.01 7.49 -10.77
C LEU A 134 6.21 6.08 -11.34
N ALA A 135 7.18 5.90 -12.24
CA ALA A 135 7.54 4.60 -12.77
C ALA A 135 8.08 3.68 -11.66
N ALA A 136 8.97 4.19 -10.80
CA ALA A 136 9.49 3.47 -9.65
C ALA A 136 8.38 3.04 -8.69
N PHE A 137 7.51 3.97 -8.28
CA PHE A 137 6.37 3.66 -7.40
C PHE A 137 5.37 2.68 -8.03
N ARG A 138 5.12 2.78 -9.35
CA ARG A 138 4.27 1.81 -10.07
C ARG A 138 4.89 0.43 -10.03
N TRP A 139 6.19 0.32 -10.30
CA TRP A 139 6.90 -0.94 -10.27
C TRP A 139 6.89 -1.57 -8.87
N GLU A 140 7.20 -0.76 -7.85
CA GLU A 140 7.20 -1.17 -6.44
C GLU A 140 5.81 -1.61 -5.98
N THR A 141 4.78 -0.80 -6.24
CA THR A 141 3.39 -1.11 -5.85
C THR A 141 2.90 -2.39 -6.51
N ARG A 142 3.20 -2.59 -7.80
CA ARG A 142 2.87 -3.86 -8.49
C ARG A 142 3.56 -5.05 -7.85
N ARG A 143 4.84 -4.91 -7.47
CA ARG A 143 5.60 -5.99 -6.83
C ARG A 143 5.04 -6.30 -5.44
N ARG A 144 4.69 -5.29 -4.65
CA ARG A 144 4.00 -5.42 -3.36
C ARG A 144 2.67 -6.17 -3.48
N LEU A 145 1.81 -5.74 -4.41
CA LEU A 145 0.49 -6.36 -4.58
C LEU A 145 0.58 -7.81 -5.10
N ARG A 146 1.56 -8.11 -5.95
CA ARG A 146 1.84 -9.52 -6.33
C ARG A 146 2.32 -10.35 -5.16
N ALA A 147 3.18 -9.80 -4.29
CA ALA A 147 3.64 -10.50 -3.09
C ALA A 147 2.47 -10.78 -2.12
N LEU A 148 1.54 -9.83 -1.97
CA LEU A 148 0.29 -10.00 -1.23
C LEU A 148 -0.54 -11.16 -1.81
N ALA A 149 -0.80 -11.12 -3.12
CA ALA A 149 -1.58 -12.15 -3.80
C ALA A 149 -0.95 -13.54 -3.62
N ALA A 150 0.36 -13.66 -3.80
CA ALA A 150 1.08 -14.91 -3.63
C ALA A 150 1.08 -15.42 -2.17
N HIS A 151 1.16 -14.51 -1.19
CA HIS A 151 1.05 -14.89 0.22
C HIS A 151 -0.35 -15.39 0.57
N LEU A 152 -1.38 -14.71 0.07
CA LEU A 152 -2.77 -15.13 0.24
C LEU A 152 -3.02 -16.49 -0.42
N GLU A 153 -2.54 -16.71 -1.65
CA GLU A 153 -2.68 -17.99 -2.37
C GLU A 153 -2.08 -19.17 -1.58
N ARG A 154 -0.89 -18.97 -0.98
CA ARG A 154 -0.25 -19.98 -0.13
C ARG A 154 -1.07 -20.28 1.12
N ARG A 155 -1.68 -19.25 1.73
CA ARG A 155 -2.59 -19.44 2.89
C ARG A 155 -3.86 -20.20 2.50
N SER A 156 -4.51 -19.85 1.39
CA SER A 156 -5.73 -20.55 0.95
C SER A 156 -5.46 -22.02 0.60
N SER A 157 -4.29 -22.31 0.02
CA SER A 157 -3.87 -23.68 -0.31
C SER A 157 -3.58 -24.52 0.94
N ALA A 158 -3.01 -23.91 1.99
CA ALA A 158 -2.76 -24.60 3.25
C ALA A 158 -4.05 -24.92 4.03
N THR A 159 -5.06 -24.03 3.98
CA THR A 159 -6.35 -24.26 4.65
C THR A 159 -7.22 -25.31 3.93
N GLY A 160 -7.06 -25.48 2.62
CA GLY A 160 -7.86 -26.45 1.83
C GLY A 160 -7.29 -27.88 1.77
N ALA A 161 -6.16 -28.15 2.44
CA ALA A 161 -5.49 -29.45 2.46
C ALA A 161 -5.72 -30.23 3.79
N GLY A 162 -6.71 -29.81 4.59
CA GLY A 162 -7.09 -30.44 5.86
C GLY A 162 -8.47 -31.07 5.81
#